data_AF-A0A7V7DQY6-F1
#
_entry.id   AF-A0A7V7DQY6-F1
#
_cell.length_a   1.000
_cell.length_b   1.000
_cell.length_c   1.000
_cell.angle_alpha   90.00
_cell.angle_beta   90.00
_cell.angle_gamma   90.00
#
_symmetry.space_group_name_H-M   'P 1'
#
loop_
_entity.id
_entity.type
_entity.pdbx_description
1 polymer ?
#
loop_
_entity_poly.entity_id
_entity_poly.type
_entity_poly.pdbx_seq_one_letter_code
_entity_poly.pdbx_strand_id
1 'polypeptide(L)'
;LAALKNVGAAAMEALVAERRRGGVFKDLGDFARRMDARAINKRQMENLVRSGAFDSLNSNRAQLFEGIEAILAEASSAASERDSGQASLFGGGGRAETALVMASRVDWSPSDRLLNELEAIGFYLSAHPMDGYAKSLKRLGVLKLVEVPAHLAAGGKSRVKLAGMLNRKQERTSSRGSRYAFLTLSDASAQFEVMIFSELLAQAKDLLEPNSALLVTVEARLDDDQLKLTGHQIESLDQAAAKASAGLKIFVRDEAPLMALKQLMAKEPRGRGRIAVVAQTDQREVEAWLNSGFALSASLIGAVRTIPGVVEVQEI
;
A
#
# COMPACT_ATOMS: atom_id res chain seq x y z
N LEU A 1 -15.16 -9.72 5.94
CA LEU A 1 -15.91 -9.67 4.67
C LEU A 1 -16.77 -8.41 4.53
N ALA A 2 -17.54 -8.00 5.55
CA ALA A 2 -18.36 -6.77 5.48
C ALA A 2 -17.56 -5.44 5.36
N ALA A 3 -16.24 -5.47 5.60
CA ALA A 3 -15.36 -4.32 5.41
C ALA A 3 -15.05 -4.02 3.92
N LEU A 4 -15.44 -4.89 3.00
CA LEU A 4 -15.26 -4.67 1.57
C LEU A 4 -16.29 -3.67 1.04
N LYS A 5 -15.84 -2.73 0.21
CA LYS A 5 -16.73 -1.77 -0.42
C LYS A 5 -17.77 -2.50 -1.26
N ASN A 6 -19.01 -2.02 -1.21
CA ASN A 6 -20.13 -2.53 -2.01
C ASN A 6 -20.45 -4.01 -1.81
N VAL A 7 -20.01 -4.60 -0.69
CA VAL A 7 -20.38 -5.95 -0.29
C VAL A 7 -21.43 -5.87 0.83
N GLY A 8 -22.61 -6.45 0.60
CA GLY A 8 -23.72 -6.35 1.54
C GLY A 8 -23.46 -7.22 2.78
N ALA A 9 -23.69 -6.70 3.98
CA ALA A 9 -23.45 -7.43 5.24
C ALA A 9 -24.20 -8.78 5.28
N ALA A 10 -25.50 -8.78 4.92
CA ALA A 10 -26.32 -9.98 4.88
C ALA A 10 -25.79 -11.06 3.93
N ALA A 11 -25.28 -10.67 2.75
CA ALA A 11 -24.69 -11.58 1.79
C ALA A 11 -23.44 -12.28 2.36
N MET A 12 -22.61 -11.53 3.10
CA MET A 12 -21.39 -12.05 3.70
C MET A 12 -21.67 -12.92 4.91
N GLU A 13 -22.69 -12.60 5.71
CA GLU A 13 -23.16 -13.45 6.79
C GLU A 13 -23.66 -14.80 6.25
N ALA A 14 -24.45 -14.80 5.17
CA ALA A 14 -24.91 -16.01 4.51
C ALA A 14 -23.73 -16.86 3.99
N LEU A 15 -22.74 -16.23 3.35
CA LEU A 15 -21.52 -16.90 2.89
C LEU A 15 -20.72 -17.53 4.04
N VAL A 16 -20.56 -16.80 5.15
CA VAL A 16 -19.86 -17.31 6.34
C VAL A 16 -20.64 -18.44 7.01
N ALA A 17 -21.97 -18.33 7.09
CA ALA A 17 -22.83 -19.37 7.63
C ALA A 17 -22.75 -20.66 6.80
N GLU A 18 -22.77 -20.55 5.47
CA GLU A 18 -22.62 -21.69 4.57
C GLU A 18 -21.25 -22.37 4.72
N ARG A 19 -20.17 -21.58 4.80
CA ARG A 19 -18.83 -22.12 5.08
C ARG A 19 -18.75 -22.81 6.45
N ARG A 20 -19.39 -22.25 7.48
CA ARG A 20 -19.42 -22.87 8.83
C ARG A 20 -20.19 -24.18 8.83
N ARG A 21 -21.27 -24.27 8.04
CA ARG A 21 -22.12 -25.47 7.94
C ARG A 21 -21.50 -26.57 7.10
N GLY A 22 -21.01 -26.25 5.90
CA GLY A 22 -20.50 -27.23 4.92
C GLY A 22 -18.97 -27.36 4.90
N GLY A 23 -18.25 -26.67 5.79
CA GLY A 23 -16.79 -26.67 5.82
C GLY A 23 -16.15 -25.72 4.79
N VAL A 24 -14.81 -25.76 4.70
CA VAL A 24 -14.04 -24.95 3.75
C VAL A 24 -14.45 -25.26 2.31
N PHE A 25 -14.47 -24.24 1.45
CA PHE A 25 -14.68 -24.46 0.02
C PHE A 25 -13.45 -25.17 -0.57
N LYS A 26 -13.67 -26.22 -1.35
CA LYS A 26 -12.58 -27.01 -1.95
C LYS A 26 -12.02 -26.37 -3.22
N ASP A 27 -12.93 -25.89 -4.06
CA ASP A 27 -12.65 -25.24 -5.33
C ASP A 27 -13.77 -24.24 -5.67
N LEU A 28 -13.66 -23.57 -6.82
CA LEU A 28 -14.63 -22.58 -7.28
C LEU A 28 -15.98 -23.18 -7.66
N GLY A 29 -16.01 -24.45 -8.11
CA GLY A 29 -17.23 -25.17 -8.39
C GLY A 29 -17.98 -25.54 -7.10
N ASP A 30 -17.26 -25.99 -6.08
CA ASP A 30 -17.80 -26.24 -4.74
C ASP A 30 -18.39 -24.95 -4.14
N PHE A 31 -17.66 -23.84 -4.26
CA PHE A 31 -18.18 -22.52 -3.90
C PHE A 31 -19.46 -22.18 -4.68
N ALA A 32 -19.47 -22.30 -6.01
CA ALA A 32 -20.62 -21.95 -6.84
C ALA A 32 -21.86 -22.80 -6.49
N ARG A 33 -21.71 -24.12 -6.31
CA ARG A 33 -22.83 -25.03 -6.04
C ARG A 33 -23.46 -24.83 -4.67
N ARG A 34 -22.64 -24.51 -3.67
CA ARG A 34 -23.07 -24.32 -2.27
C ARG A 34 -23.67 -22.96 -2.00
N MET A 35 -23.26 -21.94 -2.77
CA MET A 35 -23.78 -20.61 -2.60
C MET A 35 -25.22 -20.47 -3.11
N ASP A 36 -26.00 -19.64 -2.40
CA ASP A 36 -27.26 -19.14 -2.91
C ASP A 36 -26.99 -18.03 -3.94
N ALA A 37 -27.38 -18.28 -5.19
CA ALA A 37 -27.24 -17.33 -6.30
C ALA A 37 -28.03 -16.03 -6.06
N ARG A 38 -29.01 -16.01 -5.14
CA ARG A 38 -29.73 -14.79 -4.73
C ARG A 38 -28.96 -13.98 -3.70
N ALA A 39 -28.04 -14.61 -2.96
CA ALA A 39 -27.28 -13.97 -1.88
C ALA A 39 -26.06 -13.20 -2.40
N ILE A 40 -25.46 -13.61 -3.53
CA ILE A 40 -24.27 -12.96 -4.10
C ILE A 40 -24.52 -12.48 -5.54
N ASN A 41 -24.24 -11.21 -5.81
CA ASN A 41 -24.32 -10.62 -7.14
C ASN A 41 -22.94 -10.37 -7.78
N LYS A 42 -22.93 -10.02 -9.07
CA LYS A 42 -21.71 -9.73 -9.86
C LYS A 42 -20.80 -8.71 -9.19
N ARG A 43 -21.35 -7.58 -8.75
CA ARG A 43 -20.57 -6.51 -8.09
C ARG A 43 -19.91 -6.98 -6.79
N GLN A 44 -20.57 -7.86 -6.04
CA GLN A 44 -20.01 -8.45 -4.83
C GLN A 44 -18.89 -9.44 -5.15
N MET A 45 -19.07 -10.28 -6.19
CA MET A 45 -18.02 -11.18 -6.68
C MET A 45 -16.78 -10.39 -7.15
N GLU A 46 -16.96 -9.31 -7.90
CA GLU A 46 -15.88 -8.45 -8.37
C GLU A 46 -15.04 -7.94 -7.21
N ASN A 47 -15.66 -7.41 -6.15
CA ASN A 47 -14.93 -6.92 -4.98
C ASN A 47 -14.30 -8.05 -4.14
N LEU A 48 -14.93 -9.21 -4.05
CA LEU A 48 -14.33 -10.38 -3.38
C LEU A 48 -13.07 -10.84 -4.12
N VAL A 49 -13.12 -10.96 -5.45
CA VAL A 49 -11.95 -11.32 -6.28
C VAL A 49 -10.85 -10.28 -6.15
N ARG A 50 -11.18 -9.00 -6.33
CA ARG A 50 -10.22 -7.88 -6.20
C ARG A 50 -9.53 -7.85 -4.84
N SER A 51 -10.26 -8.14 -3.76
CA SER A 51 -9.74 -8.21 -2.40
C SER A 51 -8.87 -9.43 -2.10
N GLY A 52 -8.84 -10.43 -2.99
CA GLY A 52 -8.11 -11.68 -2.77
C GLY A 52 -8.83 -12.72 -1.93
N ALA A 53 -10.15 -12.59 -1.74
CA ALA A 53 -10.93 -13.56 -0.96
C ALA A 53 -10.88 -14.99 -1.54
N PHE A 54 -10.54 -15.13 -2.82
CA PHE A 54 -10.44 -16.39 -3.55
C PHE A 54 -9.01 -16.88 -3.78
N ASP A 55 -7.97 -16.19 -3.29
CA ASP A 55 -6.56 -16.51 -3.60
C ASP A 55 -6.16 -17.94 -3.20
N SER A 56 -6.80 -18.51 -2.17
CA SER A 56 -6.60 -19.90 -1.74
C SER A 56 -7.25 -20.95 -2.66
N LEU A 57 -8.22 -20.53 -3.48
CA LEU A 57 -8.95 -21.39 -4.41
C LEU A 57 -8.41 -21.27 -5.83
N ASN A 58 -8.08 -20.04 -6.24
CA ASN A 58 -7.37 -19.74 -7.48
C ASN A 58 -6.56 -18.45 -7.28
N SER A 59 -5.24 -18.55 -7.46
CA SER A 59 -4.33 -17.43 -7.24
C SER A 59 -4.36 -16.40 -8.38
N ASN A 60 -4.91 -16.75 -9.54
CA ASN A 60 -4.99 -15.88 -10.72
C ASN A 60 -6.25 -15.02 -10.66
N ARG A 61 -6.11 -13.81 -10.12
CA ARG A 61 -7.24 -12.89 -9.92
C ARG A 61 -7.80 -12.36 -11.25
N ALA A 62 -6.96 -12.22 -12.28
CA ALA A 62 -7.42 -11.81 -13.62
C ALA A 62 -8.38 -12.85 -14.22
N GLN A 63 -7.99 -14.12 -14.17
CA GLN A 63 -8.80 -15.24 -14.63
C GLN A 63 -10.12 -15.32 -13.85
N LEU A 64 -10.07 -15.19 -12.53
CA LEU A 64 -11.26 -15.18 -11.68
C LEU A 64 -12.21 -14.05 -12.05
N PHE A 65 -11.67 -12.84 -12.25
CA PHE A 65 -12.46 -11.64 -12.52
C PHE A 65 -13.21 -11.74 -13.85
N GLU A 66 -12.53 -12.21 -14.91
CA GLU A 66 -13.17 -12.48 -16.20
C GLU A 66 -14.15 -13.68 -16.12
N GLY A 67 -13.88 -14.64 -15.25
CA GLY A 67 -14.72 -15.84 -15.02
C GLY A 67 -15.96 -15.64 -14.14
N ILE A 68 -16.20 -14.45 -13.58
CA ILE A 68 -17.30 -14.20 -12.63
C ILE A 68 -18.65 -14.60 -13.21
N GLU A 69 -18.92 -14.29 -14.47
CA GLU A 69 -20.21 -14.63 -15.09
C GLU A 69 -20.41 -16.14 -15.20
N ALA A 70 -19.36 -16.90 -15.51
CA ALA A 70 -19.41 -18.36 -15.54
C ALA A 70 -19.65 -18.95 -14.15
N ILE A 71 -19.00 -18.40 -13.12
CA ILE A 71 -19.19 -18.81 -11.72
C ILE A 71 -20.65 -18.58 -11.28
N LEU A 72 -21.22 -17.40 -11.60
CA LEU A 72 -22.60 -17.07 -11.26
C LEU A 72 -23.61 -17.92 -12.04
N ALA A 73 -23.34 -18.23 -13.30
CA ALA A 73 -24.19 -19.11 -14.11
C ALA A 73 -24.24 -20.52 -13.52
N GLU A 74 -23.09 -21.09 -13.12
CA GLU A 74 -23.01 -22.39 -12.44
C GLU A 74 -23.78 -22.38 -11.12
N ALA A 75 -23.62 -21.33 -10.31
CA ALA A 75 -24.36 -21.18 -9.05
C ALA A 75 -25.88 -21.15 -9.26
N SER A 76 -26.34 -20.44 -10.30
CA SER A 76 -27.76 -20.37 -10.66
C SER A 76 -28.30 -21.71 -11.15
N SER A 77 -27.54 -22.43 -11.99
CA SER A 77 -27.89 -23.77 -12.46
C SER A 77 -28.02 -24.75 -11.31
N ALA A 78 -27.04 -24.78 -10.40
CA ALA A 78 -27.06 -25.62 -9.22
C ALA A 78 -28.21 -25.29 -8.26
N ALA A 79 -28.58 -24.01 -8.14
CA ALA A 79 -29.74 -23.60 -7.35
C ALA A 79 -31.07 -24.08 -7.96
N SER A 80 -31.23 -23.94 -9.29
CA SER A 80 -32.40 -24.42 -10.01
C SER A 80 -32.57 -25.95 -9.93
N GLU A 81 -31.47 -26.70 -10.03
CA GLU A 81 -31.47 -28.15 -9.87
C GLU A 81 -31.92 -28.58 -8.46
N ARG A 82 -31.51 -27.84 -7.41
CA ARG A 82 -31.95 -28.08 -6.03
C ARG A 82 -33.43 -27.76 -5.84
N ASP A 83 -33.90 -26.63 -6.35
CA ASP A 83 -35.27 -26.15 -6.18
C ASP A 83 -36.29 -26.97 -6.99
N SER A 84 -35.89 -27.48 -8.16
CA SER A 84 -36.74 -28.30 -9.02
C SER A 84 -36.95 -29.73 -8.51
N GLY A 85 -36.24 -30.13 -7.44
CA GLY A 85 -36.32 -31.48 -6.89
C GLY A 85 -35.83 -32.58 -7.84
N GLN A 86 -35.20 -32.22 -8.97
CA GLN A 86 -34.62 -33.16 -9.93
C GLN A 86 -33.24 -33.65 -9.47
N ALA A 87 -33.09 -33.95 -8.18
CA ALA A 87 -31.94 -34.67 -7.68
C ALA A 87 -32.02 -36.14 -8.15
N SER A 88 -31.47 -36.40 -9.33
CA SER A 88 -31.19 -37.72 -9.92
C SER A 88 -32.31 -38.77 -9.85
N LEU A 89 -33.34 -38.61 -10.68
CA LEU A 89 -34.28 -39.69 -11.02
C LEU A 89 -33.64 -40.84 -11.84
N PHE A 90 -32.37 -40.67 -12.26
CA PHE A 90 -31.55 -41.71 -12.87
C PHE A 90 -30.25 -41.83 -12.08
N GLY A 91 -30.28 -42.68 -11.05
CA GLY A 91 -29.14 -43.35 -10.43
C GLY A 91 -27.85 -42.56 -10.22
N GLY A 92 -27.58 -42.15 -8.98
CA GLY A 92 -26.39 -42.55 -8.20
C GLY A 92 -24.97 -42.38 -8.77
N GLY A 93 -24.78 -41.80 -9.94
CA GLY A 93 -23.50 -41.30 -10.41
C GLY A 93 -23.46 -39.84 -10.08
N GLY A 94 -22.87 -39.48 -8.94
CA GLY A 94 -22.56 -38.08 -8.65
C GLY A 94 -21.94 -37.49 -9.91
N ARG A 95 -22.55 -36.43 -10.44
CA ARG A 95 -22.01 -35.65 -11.56
C ARG A 95 -20.53 -35.51 -11.24
N ALA A 96 -19.65 -36.18 -12.00
CA ALA A 96 -18.22 -36.12 -11.75
C ALA A 96 -17.90 -34.64 -11.61
N GLU A 97 -17.44 -34.22 -10.42
CA GLU A 97 -17.29 -32.81 -10.02
C GLU A 97 -16.62 -32.08 -11.18
N THR A 98 -17.43 -31.50 -12.07
CA THR A 98 -16.90 -31.04 -13.34
C THR A 98 -16.27 -29.73 -12.97
N ALA A 99 -14.94 -29.71 -12.93
CA ALA A 99 -14.20 -28.54 -12.53
C ALA A 99 -14.69 -27.38 -13.40
N LEU A 100 -15.07 -26.26 -12.77
CA LEU A 100 -15.49 -25.07 -13.49
C LEU A 100 -14.31 -24.63 -14.38
N VAL A 101 -14.46 -24.82 -15.70
CA VAL A 101 -13.41 -24.49 -16.65
C VAL A 101 -13.51 -23.01 -17.00
N MET A 102 -12.48 -22.25 -16.62
CA MET A 102 -12.31 -20.85 -17.01
C MET A 102 -11.15 -20.73 -18.01
N ALA A 103 -11.25 -19.79 -18.94
CA ALA A 103 -10.17 -19.53 -19.90
C ALA A 103 -8.86 -19.19 -19.18
N SER A 104 -7.73 -19.68 -19.67
CA SER A 104 -6.42 -19.31 -19.11
C SER A 104 -6.10 -17.86 -19.41
N ARG A 105 -5.54 -17.15 -18.43
CA ARG A 105 -5.20 -15.74 -18.54
C ARG A 105 -3.89 -15.42 -17.84
N VAL A 106 -3.18 -14.41 -18.33
CA VAL A 106 -2.07 -13.81 -17.60
C VAL A 106 -2.63 -13.08 -16.38
N ASP A 107 -2.08 -13.34 -15.20
CA ASP A 107 -2.54 -12.68 -13.97
C ASP A 107 -2.26 -11.17 -14.00
N TRP A 108 -2.89 -10.43 -13.10
CA TRP A 108 -2.65 -9.00 -12.95
C TRP A 108 -1.19 -8.70 -12.66
N SER A 109 -0.69 -7.60 -13.23
CA SER A 109 0.60 -7.06 -12.81
C SER A 109 0.54 -6.68 -11.32
N PRO A 110 1.68 -6.63 -10.60
CA PRO A 110 1.69 -6.18 -9.21
C PRO A 110 1.00 -4.83 -8.99
N SER A 111 1.19 -3.88 -9.91
CA SER A 111 0.56 -2.57 -9.87
C SER A 111 -0.95 -2.64 -10.05
N ASP A 112 -1.44 -3.43 -11.02
CA ASP A 112 -2.87 -3.60 -11.24
C ASP A 112 -3.54 -4.31 -10.06
N ARG A 113 -2.86 -5.29 -9.46
CA ARG A 113 -3.35 -5.99 -8.26
C ARG A 113 -3.55 -5.02 -7.10
N LEU A 114 -2.58 -4.12 -6.86
CA LEU A 114 -2.67 -3.10 -5.83
C LEU A 114 -3.80 -2.09 -6.08
N LEU A 115 -3.97 -1.66 -7.33
CA LEU A 115 -5.09 -0.79 -7.73
C LEU A 115 -6.45 -1.44 -7.49
N ASN A 116 -6.58 -2.73 -7.84
CA ASN A 116 -7.79 -3.50 -7.60
C ASN A 116 -8.08 -3.70 -6.10
N GLU A 117 -7.05 -3.93 -5.27
CA GLU A 117 -7.18 -3.98 -3.81
C GLU A 117 -7.67 -2.65 -3.24
N LEU A 118 -7.08 -1.54 -3.67
CA LEU A 118 -7.51 -0.19 -3.28
C LEU A 118 -8.98 0.07 -3.67
N GLU A 119 -9.40 -0.38 -4.84
CA GLU A 119 -10.79 -0.23 -5.29
C GLU A 119 -11.77 -1.04 -4.44
N ALA A 120 -11.43 -2.29 -4.09
CA ALA A 120 -12.30 -3.17 -3.34
C ALA A 120 -12.33 -2.90 -1.82
N ILE A 121 -11.19 -2.53 -1.24
CA ILE A 121 -11.00 -2.43 0.21
C ILE A 121 -10.94 -0.96 0.65
N GLY A 122 -10.40 -0.08 -0.20
CA GLY A 122 -10.14 1.33 0.14
C GLY A 122 -8.74 1.61 0.68
N PHE A 123 -7.91 0.58 0.83
CA PHE A 123 -6.49 0.69 1.14
C PHE A 123 -5.72 -0.49 0.51
N TYR A 124 -4.39 -0.36 0.41
CA TYR A 124 -3.52 -1.41 -0.13
C TYR A 124 -3.34 -2.53 0.91
N LEU A 125 -3.63 -3.79 0.57
CA LEU A 125 -3.57 -4.93 1.49
C LEU A 125 -2.20 -5.62 1.45
N SER A 126 -1.65 -5.80 0.25
CA SER A 126 -0.45 -6.64 0.04
C SER A 126 0.87 -5.89 0.17
N ALA A 127 0.97 -4.69 -0.41
CA ALA A 127 2.15 -3.83 -0.33
C ALA A 127 1.72 -2.39 -0.50
N HIS A 128 2.01 -1.52 0.47
CA HIS A 128 1.78 -0.10 0.29
C HIS A 128 2.98 0.50 -0.45
N PRO A 129 2.79 1.47 -1.37
CA PRO A 129 3.90 2.26 -1.91
C PRO A 129 4.78 2.94 -0.83
N MET A 130 4.31 2.98 0.42
CA MET A 130 5.04 3.52 1.58
C MET A 130 6.08 2.54 2.13
N ASP A 131 5.98 1.24 1.81
CA ASP A 131 6.83 0.19 2.40
C ASP A 131 8.31 0.39 2.02
N GLY A 132 8.57 0.95 0.83
CA GLY A 132 9.92 1.36 0.41
C GLY A 132 10.55 2.43 1.31
N TYR A 133 9.75 3.17 2.08
CA TYR A 133 10.20 4.25 2.96
C TYR A 133 10.33 3.83 4.42
N ALA A 134 10.08 2.56 4.79
CA ALA A 134 9.97 2.13 6.20
C ALA A 134 11.13 2.60 7.10
N LYS A 135 12.38 2.50 6.63
CA LYS A 135 13.57 2.97 7.37
C LYS A 135 13.56 4.51 7.53
N SER A 136 13.28 5.22 6.45
CA SER A 136 13.22 6.69 6.42
C SER A 136 12.10 7.24 7.28
N LEU A 137 10.92 6.61 7.27
CA LEU A 137 9.77 6.99 8.11
C LEU A 137 10.11 6.88 9.60
N LYS A 138 10.74 5.77 10.01
CA LYS A 138 11.20 5.58 11.38
C LYS A 138 12.19 6.67 11.80
N ARG A 139 13.13 7.02 10.92
CA ARG A 139 14.14 8.07 11.19
C ARG A 139 13.53 9.47 11.24
N LEU A 140 12.52 9.74 10.41
CA LEU A 140 11.79 11.00 10.38
C LEU A 140 10.84 11.20 11.57
N GLY A 141 10.62 10.14 12.37
CA GLY A 141 9.68 10.14 13.50
C GLY A 141 8.23 10.20 13.03
N VAL A 142 7.94 9.53 11.90
CA VAL A 142 6.59 9.45 11.35
C VAL A 142 5.80 8.41 12.13
N LEU A 143 4.59 8.76 12.57
CA LEU A 143 3.63 7.83 13.14
C LEU A 143 2.72 7.27 12.05
N LYS A 144 2.28 6.03 12.20
CA LYS A 144 1.16 5.51 11.41
C LYS A 144 -0.13 6.13 11.91
N LEU A 145 -1.13 6.31 11.03
CA LEU A 145 -2.42 6.87 11.43
C LEU A 145 -3.03 6.11 12.61
N VAL A 146 -3.01 4.78 12.55
CA VAL A 146 -3.59 3.91 13.59
C VAL A 146 -2.95 4.10 14.98
N GLU A 147 -1.73 4.63 15.05
CA GLU A 147 -0.99 4.87 16.29
C GLU A 147 -1.35 6.23 16.92
N VAL A 148 -1.91 7.17 16.14
CA VAL A 148 -2.18 8.55 16.59
C VAL A 148 -3.15 8.62 17.78
N PRO A 149 -4.30 7.92 17.79
CA PRO A 149 -5.22 7.99 18.94
C PRO A 149 -4.57 7.53 20.24
N ALA A 150 -3.85 6.41 20.20
CA ALA A 150 -3.12 5.88 21.36
C ALA A 150 -1.99 6.82 21.80
N HIS A 151 -1.27 7.45 20.85
CA HIS A 151 -0.25 8.45 21.12
C HIS A 151 -0.82 9.64 21.90
N LEU A 152 -1.98 10.17 21.49
CA LEU A 152 -2.64 11.29 22.16
C LEU A 152 -3.15 10.91 23.55
N ALA A 153 -3.78 9.73 23.68
CA ALA A 153 -4.29 9.23 24.96
C ALA A 153 -3.18 9.04 26.00
N ALA A 154 -1.96 8.69 25.55
CA ALA A 154 -0.78 8.57 26.40
C ALA A 154 -0.12 9.91 26.78
N GLY A 155 -0.73 11.05 26.46
CA GLY A 155 -0.17 12.38 26.71
C GLY A 155 0.90 12.80 25.70
N GLY A 156 0.92 12.16 24.53
CA GLY A 156 1.78 12.53 23.41
C GLY A 156 1.48 13.93 22.87
N LYS A 157 2.38 14.44 22.02
CA LYS A 157 2.21 15.77 21.43
C LYS A 157 1.09 15.71 20.38
N SER A 158 0.23 16.73 20.35
CA SER A 158 -0.80 16.89 19.32
C SER A 158 -0.20 17.12 17.93
N ARG A 159 0.96 17.78 17.86
CA ARG A 159 1.70 17.96 16.62
C ARG A 159 2.53 16.73 16.29
N VAL A 160 2.13 16.01 15.25
CA VAL A 160 2.76 14.75 14.80
C VAL A 160 3.09 14.80 13.31
N LYS A 161 3.99 13.92 12.87
CA LYS A 161 4.31 13.73 11.45
C LYS A 161 3.62 12.47 10.96
N LEU A 162 2.91 12.59 9.86
CA LEU A 162 2.32 11.49 9.11
C LEU A 162 2.95 11.47 7.71
N ALA A 163 3.02 10.30 7.10
CA ALA A 163 3.37 10.18 5.70
C ALA A 163 2.30 9.38 4.98
N GLY A 164 2.04 9.73 3.73
CA GLY A 164 1.02 9.06 2.95
C GLY A 164 1.10 9.37 1.47
N MET A 165 0.49 8.50 0.67
CA MET A 165 0.24 8.74 -0.74
C MET A 165 -1.00 9.61 -0.88
N LEU A 166 -0.90 10.70 -1.65
CA LEU A 166 -2.03 11.57 -1.92
C LEU A 166 -2.99 10.90 -2.91
N ASN A 167 -4.18 10.54 -2.46
CA ASN A 167 -5.18 9.90 -3.30
C ASN A 167 -6.10 10.94 -3.96
N ARG A 168 -6.47 11.99 -3.23
CA ARG A 168 -7.40 13.01 -3.71
C ARG A 168 -7.17 14.35 -3.02
N LYS A 169 -7.35 15.44 -3.77
CA LYS A 169 -7.45 16.81 -3.27
C LYS A 169 -8.86 17.35 -3.54
N GLN A 170 -9.54 17.85 -2.53
CA GLN A 170 -10.81 18.57 -2.67
C GLN A 170 -10.67 20.00 -2.15
N GLU A 171 -10.62 20.97 -3.06
CA GLU A 171 -10.58 22.39 -2.70
C GLU A 171 -11.99 22.93 -2.46
N ARG A 172 -12.13 23.80 -1.46
CA ARG A 172 -13.37 24.48 -1.10
C ARG A 172 -13.08 25.93 -0.72
N THR A 173 -14.12 26.75 -0.75
CA THR A 173 -14.09 28.12 -0.28
C THR A 173 -14.97 28.22 0.97
N SER A 174 -14.44 28.81 2.03
CA SER A 174 -15.19 29.03 3.26
C SER A 174 -16.27 30.10 3.06
N SER A 175 -17.23 30.17 3.98
CA SER A 175 -18.22 31.25 4.00
C SER A 175 -17.62 32.65 4.10
N ARG A 176 -16.36 32.76 4.58
CA ARG A 176 -15.59 34.00 4.68
C ARG A 176 -14.71 34.27 3.46
N GLY A 177 -14.86 33.50 2.39
CA GLY A 177 -14.12 33.65 1.13
C GLY A 177 -12.70 33.06 1.12
N SER A 178 -12.21 32.54 2.25
CA SER A 178 -10.88 31.90 2.31
C SER A 178 -10.90 30.50 1.70
N ARG A 179 -9.89 30.17 0.90
CA ARG A 179 -9.73 28.83 0.31
C ARG A 179 -9.16 27.86 1.35
N TYR A 180 -9.61 26.61 1.29
CA TYR A 180 -9.04 25.50 2.05
C TYR A 180 -9.16 24.22 1.22
N ALA A 181 -8.45 23.17 1.61
CA ALA A 181 -8.58 21.88 0.94
C ALA A 181 -8.60 20.73 1.93
N PHE A 182 -9.33 19.68 1.57
CA PHE A 182 -9.20 18.37 2.19
C PHE A 182 -8.30 17.51 1.31
N LEU A 183 -7.21 17.04 1.90
CA LEU A 183 -6.30 16.09 1.29
C LEU A 183 -6.63 14.70 1.83
N THR A 184 -6.93 13.79 0.92
CA THR A 184 -7.16 12.40 1.25
C THR A 184 -5.86 11.64 1.00
N LEU A 185 -5.20 11.18 2.06
CA LEU A 185 -3.96 10.43 2.00
C LEU A 185 -4.17 8.98 2.47
N SER A 186 -3.24 8.10 2.13
CA SER A 186 -3.20 6.73 2.65
C SER A 186 -1.79 6.34 3.08
N ASP A 187 -1.69 5.68 4.24
CA ASP A 187 -0.50 4.98 4.69
C ASP A 187 -0.74 3.46 4.72
N ALA A 188 0.28 2.68 5.10
CA ALA A 188 0.18 1.22 5.20
C ALA A 188 -0.85 0.71 6.23
N SER A 189 -1.43 1.59 7.04
CA SER A 189 -2.44 1.23 8.05
C SER A 189 -3.86 1.60 7.62
N ALA A 190 -4.07 2.80 7.09
CA ALA A 190 -5.39 3.33 6.80
C ALA A 190 -5.35 4.57 5.89
N GLN A 191 -6.52 4.91 5.36
CA GLN A 191 -6.77 6.17 4.68
C GLN A 191 -7.16 7.25 5.71
N PHE A 192 -6.65 8.47 5.54
CA PHE A 192 -6.94 9.61 6.39
C PHE A 192 -7.14 10.91 5.60
N GLU A 193 -7.87 11.83 6.20
CA GLU A 193 -8.12 13.15 5.64
C GLU A 193 -7.39 14.22 6.46
N VAL A 194 -6.68 15.10 5.77
CA VAL A 194 -6.00 16.25 6.37
C VAL A 194 -6.58 17.53 5.79
N MET A 195 -7.07 18.40 6.67
CA MET A 195 -7.52 19.74 6.28
C MET A 195 -6.32 20.69 6.21
N ILE A 196 -6.20 21.44 5.12
CA ILE A 196 -5.17 22.46 4.94
C ILE A 196 -5.78 23.83 4.61
N PHE A 197 -5.22 24.88 5.20
CA PHE A 197 -5.66 26.26 4.97
C PHE A 197 -4.99 26.88 3.74
N SER A 198 -5.49 28.04 3.30
CA SER A 198 -5.07 28.74 2.08
C SER A 198 -3.57 28.94 1.95
N GLU A 199 -2.89 29.29 3.04
CA GLU A 199 -1.45 29.56 3.03
C GLU A 199 -0.65 28.29 2.68
N LEU A 200 -0.92 27.20 3.38
CA LEU A 200 -0.26 25.91 3.13
C LEU A 200 -0.66 25.33 1.76
N LEU A 201 -1.93 25.50 1.35
CA LEU A 201 -2.41 25.09 0.03
C LEU A 201 -1.67 25.81 -1.10
N ALA A 202 -1.40 27.12 -0.93
CA ALA A 202 -0.64 27.90 -1.91
C ALA A 202 0.84 27.48 -1.94
N GLN A 203 1.46 27.26 -0.77
CA GLN A 203 2.86 26.85 -0.65
C GLN A 203 3.13 25.46 -1.22
N ALA A 204 2.23 24.51 -0.99
CA ALA A 204 2.40 23.12 -1.39
C ALA A 204 1.81 22.79 -2.76
N LYS A 205 1.33 23.78 -3.53
CA LYS A 205 0.54 23.57 -4.76
C LYS A 205 1.18 22.56 -5.73
N ASP A 206 2.49 22.66 -5.92
CA ASP A 206 3.25 21.83 -6.86
C ASP A 206 3.54 20.40 -6.32
N LEU A 207 3.27 20.15 -5.04
CA LEU A 207 3.40 18.84 -4.41
C LEU A 207 2.08 18.06 -4.40
N LEU A 208 0.94 18.75 -4.57
CA LEU A 208 -0.41 18.19 -4.37
C LEU A 208 -0.99 17.54 -5.62
N GLU A 209 -0.20 16.67 -6.24
CA GLU A 209 -0.62 15.81 -7.36
C GLU A 209 -1.07 14.43 -6.86
N PRO A 210 -2.12 13.83 -7.44
CA PRO A 210 -2.48 12.45 -7.12
C PRO A 210 -1.30 11.49 -7.31
N ASN A 211 -1.18 10.50 -6.42
CA ASN A 211 -0.07 9.56 -6.33
C ASN A 211 1.29 10.14 -5.90
N SER A 212 1.34 11.38 -5.41
CA SER A 212 2.55 11.91 -4.76
C SER A 212 2.72 11.38 -3.34
N ALA A 213 3.94 10.97 -3.00
CA ALA A 213 4.32 10.59 -1.64
C ALA A 213 4.67 11.83 -0.81
N LEU A 214 3.89 12.08 0.24
CA LEU A 214 4.00 13.31 1.03
C LEU A 214 4.34 13.00 2.50
N LEU A 215 5.20 13.84 3.07
CA LEU A 215 5.38 13.98 4.51
C LEU A 215 4.54 15.18 4.97
N VAL A 216 3.62 14.96 5.90
CA VAL A 216 2.71 15.98 6.40
C VAL A 216 2.88 16.12 7.91
N THR A 217 3.22 17.33 8.37
CA THR A 217 3.13 17.66 9.80
C THR A 217 1.72 18.14 10.08
N VAL A 218 1.02 17.46 10.98
CA VAL A 218 -0.37 17.72 11.34
C VAL A 218 -0.50 18.03 12.81
N GLU A 219 -1.50 18.84 13.13
CA GLU A 219 -2.07 18.94 14.47
C GLU A 219 -3.24 17.96 14.54
N ALA A 220 -3.11 16.95 15.40
CA ALA A 220 -4.11 15.92 15.65
C ALA A 220 -4.93 16.27 16.88
N ARG A 221 -6.26 16.19 16.75
CA ARG A 221 -7.22 16.39 17.83
C ARG A 221 -8.28 15.31 17.80
N LEU A 222 -8.66 14.80 18.96
CA LEU A 222 -9.82 13.90 19.11
C LEU A 222 -11.03 14.76 19.48
N ASP A 223 -12.11 14.61 18.72
CA ASP A 223 -13.38 15.30 18.90
C ASP A 223 -14.50 14.26 18.78
N ASP A 224 -15.19 13.95 19.88
CA ASP A 224 -16.22 12.89 19.96
C ASP A 224 -15.80 11.57 19.28
N ASP A 225 -14.63 11.05 19.66
CA ASP A 225 -13.97 9.85 19.09
C ASP A 225 -13.59 9.93 17.61
N GLN A 226 -13.76 11.08 16.95
CA GLN A 226 -13.26 11.35 15.61
C GLN A 226 -11.90 12.04 15.63
N LEU A 227 -10.94 11.47 14.91
CA LEU A 227 -9.62 12.06 14.73
C LEU A 227 -9.68 13.17 13.65
N LYS A 228 -9.50 14.42 14.07
CA LYS A 228 -9.36 15.59 13.18
C LYS A 228 -7.89 15.93 12.98
N LEU A 229 -7.47 16.00 11.72
CA LEU A 229 -6.09 16.32 11.33
C LEU A 229 -6.05 17.65 10.59
N THR A 230 -5.29 18.60 11.11
CA THR A 230 -5.05 19.90 10.46
C THR A 230 -3.59 20.01 10.03
N GLY A 231 -3.32 20.18 8.74
CA GLY A 231 -1.97 20.26 8.21
C GLY A 231 -1.31 21.61 8.48
N HIS A 232 -0.04 21.56 8.86
CA HIS A 232 0.81 22.74 9.11
C HIS A 232 2.02 22.83 8.18
N GLN A 233 2.51 21.69 7.68
CA GLN A 233 3.66 21.63 6.77
C GLN A 233 3.52 20.41 5.86
N ILE A 234 3.84 20.58 4.59
CA ILE A 234 3.84 19.51 3.58
C ILE A 234 5.19 19.53 2.88
N GLU A 235 5.81 18.37 2.78
CA GLU A 235 7.06 18.17 2.05
C GLU A 235 6.94 16.93 1.16
N SER A 236 7.72 16.89 0.07
CA SER A 236 7.96 15.64 -0.65
C SER A 236 8.61 14.64 0.29
N LEU A 237 8.04 13.43 0.37
CA LEU A 237 8.60 12.38 1.21
C LEU A 237 10.00 11.99 0.74
N ASP A 238 10.24 11.96 -0.56
CA ASP A 238 11.54 11.62 -1.15
C ASP A 238 12.61 12.61 -0.71
N GLN A 239 12.30 13.90 -0.76
CA GLN A 239 13.21 14.95 -0.31
C GLN A 239 13.44 14.88 1.21
N ALA A 240 12.39 14.62 1.99
CA ALA A 240 12.50 14.49 3.43
C ALA A 240 13.33 13.25 3.83
N ALA A 241 13.13 12.13 3.13
CA ALA A 241 13.89 10.89 3.32
C ALA A 241 15.38 11.10 2.99
N ALA A 242 15.68 11.75 1.86
CA ALA A 242 17.04 12.12 1.47
C ALA A 242 17.73 13.02 2.51
N LYS A 243 17.01 14.05 3.01
CA LYS A 243 17.52 14.93 4.08
C LYS A 243 17.72 14.20 5.41
N ALA A 244 16.86 13.23 5.70
CA ALA A 244 16.90 12.46 6.93
C ALA A 244 17.99 11.40 6.91
N SER A 245 18.50 10.99 5.75
CA SER A 245 19.59 10.03 5.68
C SER A 245 20.79 10.49 6.51
N ALA A 246 21.03 9.77 7.62
CA ALA A 246 21.99 10.15 8.64
C ALA A 246 23.41 9.75 8.23
N GLY A 247 23.53 8.79 7.31
CA GLY A 247 24.78 8.55 6.63
C GLY A 247 24.73 7.50 5.51
N LEU A 248 25.87 7.36 4.84
CA LEU A 248 26.10 6.45 3.74
C LEU A 248 27.38 5.66 4.01
N LYS A 249 27.33 4.34 4.05
CA LYS A 249 28.52 3.48 3.96
C LYS A 249 28.72 3.05 2.51
N ILE A 250 29.89 3.33 1.96
CA ILE A 250 30.28 3.00 0.59
C ILE A 250 31.35 1.92 0.68
N PHE A 251 31.02 0.70 0.30
CA PHE A 251 31.95 -0.42 0.27
C PHE A 251 32.71 -0.41 -1.04
N VAL A 252 34.03 -0.35 -0.99
CA VAL A 252 34.91 -0.32 -2.15
C VAL A 252 35.82 -1.55 -2.16
N ARG A 253 36.08 -2.07 -3.36
CA ARG A 253 36.97 -3.24 -3.55
C ARG A 253 38.45 -2.85 -3.41
N ASP A 254 38.81 -1.69 -3.94
CA ASP A 254 40.18 -1.21 -4.06
C ASP A 254 40.21 0.34 -4.04
N GLU A 255 41.37 0.93 -4.36
CA GLU A 255 41.56 2.38 -4.38
C GLU A 255 41.03 3.09 -5.63
N ALA A 256 40.71 2.36 -6.71
CA ALA A 256 40.26 2.93 -7.98
C ALA A 256 39.03 3.87 -7.86
N PRO A 257 37.97 3.54 -7.08
CA PRO A 257 36.80 4.41 -6.96
C PRO A 257 37.06 5.69 -6.16
N LEU A 258 38.16 5.79 -5.39
CA LEU A 258 38.38 6.90 -4.44
C LEU A 258 38.46 8.27 -5.14
N MET A 259 39.12 8.32 -6.30
CA MET A 259 39.24 9.58 -7.04
C MET A 259 37.91 10.03 -7.64
N ALA A 260 37.12 9.10 -8.18
CA ALA A 260 35.78 9.38 -8.70
C ALA A 260 34.82 9.80 -7.58
N LEU A 261 34.87 9.13 -6.42
CA LEU A 261 34.12 9.50 -5.23
C LEU A 261 34.47 10.92 -4.78
N LYS A 262 35.76 11.27 -4.70
CA LYS A 262 36.20 12.62 -4.35
C LYS A 262 35.65 13.68 -5.31
N GLN A 263 35.69 13.42 -6.62
CA GLN A 263 35.17 14.36 -7.63
C GLN A 263 33.66 14.50 -7.57
N LEU A 264 32.94 13.41 -7.33
CA LEU A 264 31.49 13.40 -7.17
C LEU A 264 31.09 14.21 -5.92
N MET A 265 31.70 13.92 -4.77
CA MET A 265 31.41 14.61 -3.51
C MET A 265 31.73 16.11 -3.57
N ALA A 266 32.72 16.53 -4.38
CA ALA A 266 33.05 17.94 -4.55
C ALA A 266 31.94 18.77 -5.24
N LYS A 267 31.03 18.11 -5.98
CA LYS A 267 29.92 18.77 -6.68
C LYS A 267 28.61 18.78 -5.88
N GLU A 268 28.54 18.02 -4.79
CA GLU A 268 27.34 17.86 -4.00
C GLU A 268 27.22 18.95 -2.90
N PRO A 269 25.99 19.42 -2.61
CA PRO A 269 25.77 20.38 -1.54
C PRO A 269 26.07 19.79 -0.17
N ARG A 270 26.54 20.64 0.75
CA ARG A 270 26.77 20.27 2.15
C ARG A 270 25.45 19.94 2.86
N GLY A 271 25.49 18.97 3.76
CA GLY A 271 24.31 18.50 4.49
C GLY A 271 24.66 17.83 5.81
N ARG A 272 23.66 17.21 6.43
CA ARG A 272 23.81 16.51 7.72
C ARG A 272 24.21 15.03 7.60
N GLY A 273 24.16 14.47 6.40
CA GLY A 273 24.47 13.06 6.17
C GLY A 273 25.97 12.80 6.27
N ARG A 274 26.35 11.77 7.04
CA ARG A 274 27.76 11.38 7.23
C ARG A 274 28.12 10.24 6.29
N ILE A 275 29.21 10.38 5.55
CA ILE A 275 29.64 9.31 4.63
C ILE A 275 30.86 8.60 5.23
N ALA A 276 30.84 7.27 5.20
CA ALA A 276 31.98 6.42 5.48
C ALA A 276 32.33 5.60 4.24
N VAL A 277 33.62 5.50 3.93
CA VAL A 277 34.14 4.58 2.92
C VAL A 277 34.69 3.37 3.66
N VAL A 278 34.21 2.19 3.28
CA VAL A 278 34.60 0.91 3.86
C VAL A 278 35.40 0.14 2.83
N ALA A 279 36.64 -0.20 3.17
CA ALA A 279 37.51 -1.01 2.32
C ALA A 279 37.89 -2.29 3.05
N GLN A 280 37.84 -3.41 2.34
CA GLN A 280 38.32 -4.69 2.85
C GLN A 280 39.80 -4.86 2.50
N THR A 281 40.65 -4.95 3.52
CA THR A 281 42.06 -5.31 3.37
C THR A 281 42.24 -6.78 3.70
N ASP A 282 43.37 -7.37 3.31
CA ASP A 282 43.68 -8.79 3.53
C ASP A 282 43.58 -9.23 5.00
N GLN A 283 43.69 -8.30 5.94
CA GLN A 283 43.69 -8.60 7.38
C GLN A 283 42.49 -8.03 8.13
N ARG A 284 41.84 -6.95 7.65
CA ARG A 284 40.80 -6.21 8.39
C ARG A 284 39.87 -5.41 7.47
N GLU A 285 38.67 -5.14 7.95
CA GLU A 285 37.81 -4.09 7.40
C GLU A 285 38.25 -2.72 7.95
N VAL A 286 38.40 -1.74 7.08
CA VAL A 286 38.78 -0.37 7.44
C VAL A 286 37.63 0.57 7.07
N GLU A 287 37.11 1.28 8.08
CA GLU A 287 36.05 2.28 7.92
C GLU A 287 36.63 3.69 8.09
N ALA A 288 36.57 4.48 7.02
CA ALA A 288 37.06 5.87 6.99
C ALA A 288 35.91 6.85 6.83
N TRP A 289 35.67 7.67 7.84
CA TRP A 289 34.66 8.72 7.80
C TRP A 289 35.17 9.97 7.07
N LEU A 290 34.35 10.52 6.18
CA LEU A 290 34.62 11.83 5.60
C LEU A 290 34.43 12.92 6.68
N ASN A 291 35.35 13.87 6.71
CA ASN A 291 35.37 14.99 7.66
C ASN A 291 34.23 16.01 7.44
N SER A 292 33.30 15.72 6.54
CA SER A 292 32.34 16.67 6.00
C SER A 292 31.00 15.99 5.81
N GLY A 293 29.93 16.67 6.20
CA GLY A 293 28.57 16.23 5.96
C GLY A 293 28.07 16.63 4.58
N PHE A 294 27.32 15.74 3.93
CA PHE A 294 26.76 15.91 2.59
C PHE A 294 25.25 15.73 2.59
N ALA A 295 24.57 16.34 1.63
CA ALA A 295 23.16 16.05 1.37
C ALA A 295 23.05 14.72 0.63
N LEU A 296 22.47 13.69 1.26
CA LEU A 296 22.38 12.35 0.69
C LEU A 296 21.12 12.22 -0.18
N SER A 297 21.18 12.78 -1.38
CA SER A 297 20.12 12.66 -2.38
C SER A 297 20.07 11.26 -3.01
N ALA A 298 18.89 10.83 -3.49
CA ALA A 298 18.75 9.58 -4.24
C ALA A 298 19.63 9.57 -5.51
N SER A 299 19.81 10.73 -6.16
CA SER A 299 20.71 10.90 -7.30
C SER A 299 22.17 10.69 -6.92
N LEU A 300 22.61 11.19 -5.76
CA LEU A 300 23.96 10.94 -5.26
C LEU A 300 24.19 9.46 -4.97
N ILE A 301 23.25 8.82 -4.27
CA ILE A 301 23.31 7.38 -3.95
C ILE A 301 23.36 6.56 -5.25
N GLY A 302 22.52 6.91 -6.23
CA GLY A 302 22.52 6.28 -7.56
C GLY A 302 23.85 6.46 -8.29
N ALA A 303 24.40 7.69 -8.33
CA ALA A 303 25.68 7.98 -8.96
C ALA A 303 26.83 7.20 -8.31
N VAL A 304 26.87 7.12 -6.97
CA VAL A 304 27.87 6.33 -6.24
C VAL A 304 27.82 4.85 -6.63
N ARG A 305 26.61 4.27 -6.77
CA ARG A 305 26.44 2.86 -7.20
C ARG A 305 26.96 2.58 -8.61
N THR A 306 27.06 3.59 -9.47
CA THR A 306 27.57 3.43 -10.85
C THR A 306 29.08 3.54 -10.96
N ILE A 307 29.79 3.93 -9.90
CA ILE A 307 31.25 4.08 -9.93
C ILE A 307 31.91 2.69 -9.96
N PRO A 308 32.74 2.37 -10.98
CA PRO A 308 33.49 1.12 -11.01
C PRO A 308 34.34 0.93 -9.76
N GLY A 309 34.24 -0.24 -9.12
CA GLY A 309 34.96 -0.56 -7.88
C GLY A 309 34.14 -0.34 -6.60
N VAL A 310 32.97 0.30 -6.68
CA VAL A 310 31.98 0.29 -5.58
C VAL A 310 31.24 -1.05 -5.59
N VAL A 311 31.29 -1.76 -4.47
CA VAL A 311 30.71 -3.10 -4.29
C VAL A 311 29.29 -2.99 -3.74
N GLU A 312 29.10 -2.14 -2.74
CA GLU A 312 27.83 -1.97 -2.05
C GLU A 312 27.69 -0.54 -1.52
N VAL A 313 26.45 -0.07 -1.45
CA VAL A 313 26.11 1.22 -0.84
C VAL A 313 24.98 0.98 0.16
N GLN A 314 25.26 1.25 1.43
CA GLN A 314 24.34 1.03 2.54
C GLN A 314 23.99 2.35 3.23
N GLU A 315 22.70 2.62 3.39
CA GLU A 315 22.22 3.77 4.16
C GLU A 315 22.20 3.45 5.65
N ILE A 316 22.70 4.38 6.49
CA ILE A 316 22.78 4.28 7.96
C ILE A 316 21.96 5.35 8.65
#